data_AF-A0A0A9ZA91-F1
#
_entry.id   AF-A0A0A9ZA91-F1
#
_cell.length_a   1.000
_cell.length_b   1.000
_cell.length_c   1.000
_cell.angle_alpha   90.00
_cell.angle_beta   90.00
_cell.angle_gamma   90.00
#
_symmetry.space_group_name_H-M   'P 1'
#
loop_
_entity.id
_entity.type
_entity.pdbx_description
1 polymer ?
#
loop_
_entity_poly.entity_id
_entity_poly.type
_entity_poly.pdbx_seq_one_letter_code
_entity_poly.pdbx_strand_id
1 'polypeptide(L)'
;FNDTLTQQLAVQGIEWKLNPPASPHFGGLWEAGIKSTKKLLARVIGDQILTYEEFYTVLVQVEATLNSRPLVPLSSDPDDLQALTPGHFLMMSPPGALFEEPPPPVDVSPRDRWILLRQLVSAFWKKWSADYLNTL
;
A
#
# COMPACT_ATOMS: atom_id res chain seq x y z
N PHE A 1 -11.67 26.88 -5.07
CA PHE A 1 -10.98 25.58 -5.29
C PHE A 1 -10.00 25.79 -6.44
N ASN A 2 -8.93 24.99 -6.58
CA ASN A 2 -7.81 25.34 -7.47
C ASN A 2 -8.18 25.08 -8.95
N ASP A 3 -8.76 26.07 -9.63
CA ASP A 3 -9.22 25.98 -11.03
C ASP A 3 -8.12 25.48 -11.98
N THR A 4 -6.86 25.80 -11.66
CA THR A 4 -5.68 25.31 -12.36
C THR A 4 -5.56 23.79 -12.34
N LEU A 5 -5.83 23.14 -11.20
CA LEU A 5 -5.78 21.67 -11.09
C LEU A 5 -6.89 21.02 -11.91
N THR A 6 -8.11 21.56 -11.83
CA THR A 6 -9.25 21.04 -12.58
C THR A 6 -9.01 21.16 -14.09
N GLN A 7 -8.43 22.28 -14.55
CA GLN A 7 -8.06 22.45 -15.96
C GLN A 7 -6.98 21.47 -16.40
N GLN A 8 -5.94 21.26 -15.60
CA GLN A 8 -4.87 20.30 -15.90
C GLN A 8 -5.41 18.87 -16.00
N LEU A 9 -6.29 18.47 -15.08
CA LEU A 9 -6.91 17.14 -15.09
C LEU A 9 -7.87 16.97 -16.26
N ALA A 10 -8.63 18.01 -16.62
CA ALA A 10 -9.53 17.97 -17.78
C ALA A 10 -8.79 17.74 -19.11
N VAL A 11 -7.59 18.30 -19.28
CA VAL A 11 -6.73 18.03 -20.45
C VAL A 11 -6.36 16.54 -20.55
N GLN A 12 -6.27 15.84 -19.42
CA GLN A 12 -6.03 14.40 -19.35
C GLN A 12 -7.32 13.56 -19.40
N GLY A 13 -8.49 14.19 -19.57
CA GLY A 13 -9.79 13.52 -19.53
C GLY A 13 -10.21 13.06 -18.12
N ILE A 14 -9.59 13.59 -17.06
CA ILE A 14 -9.86 13.23 -15.68
C ILE A 14 -10.85 14.22 -15.07
N GLU A 15 -11.98 13.71 -14.59
CA GLU A 15 -12.99 14.50 -13.87
C GLU A 15 -12.71 14.48 -12.37
N TRP A 16 -12.43 15.65 -11.78
CA TRP A 16 -12.23 15.78 -10.33
C TRP A 16 -13.56 15.90 -9.59
N LYS A 17 -13.85 14.94 -8.70
CA LYS A 17 -15.07 14.92 -7.87
C LYS A 17 -14.71 15.01 -6.39
N LEU A 18 -15.38 15.90 -5.68
CA LEU A 18 -15.34 15.95 -4.22
C LEU A 18 -16.49 15.12 -3.64
N ASN A 19 -16.27 14.52 -2.47
CA ASN A 19 -17.36 13.95 -1.71
C ASN A 19 -18.40 15.04 -1.40
N PRO A 20 -19.71 14.77 -1.56
CA PRO A 20 -20.75 15.74 -1.24
C PRO A 20 -20.60 16.24 0.21
N PRO A 21 -20.76 17.56 0.46
CA PRO A 21 -20.73 18.08 1.81
C PRO A 21 -21.81 17.39 2.66
N ALA A 22 -21.48 17.10 3.91
CA ALA A 22 -22.33 16.39 4.88
C ALA A 22 -22.71 14.93 4.51
N SER A 23 -22.00 14.30 3.56
CA SER A 23 -22.22 12.90 3.18
C SER A 23 -20.98 12.03 3.43
N PRO A 24 -20.56 11.85 4.69
CA PRO A 24 -19.32 11.14 5.05
C PRO A 24 -19.34 9.65 4.66
N HIS A 25 -20.53 9.09 4.41
CA HIS A 25 -20.67 7.71 3.96
C HIS A 25 -20.20 7.49 2.53
N PHE A 26 -20.21 8.52 1.67
CA PHE A 26 -19.83 8.36 0.25
C PHE A 26 -18.39 7.88 0.08
N GLY A 27 -17.49 8.16 1.02
CA GLY A 27 -16.10 7.70 0.99
C GLY A 27 -15.63 6.84 2.16
N GLY A 28 -16.53 6.43 3.05
CA GLY A 28 -16.18 5.86 4.34
C GLY A 28 -15.24 4.65 4.26
N LEU A 29 -15.44 3.74 3.30
CA LEU A 29 -14.62 2.53 3.16
C LEU A 29 -13.18 2.85 2.76
N TRP A 30 -12.97 3.63 1.70
CA TRP A 30 -11.62 3.95 1.26
C TRP A 30 -10.93 4.94 2.21
N GLU A 31 -11.67 5.87 2.82
CA GLU A 31 -11.13 6.79 3.83
C GLU A 31 -10.67 6.03 5.07
N ALA A 32 -11.44 5.05 5.54
CA ALA A 32 -11.04 4.16 6.63
C ALA A 32 -9.79 3.35 6.27
N GLY A 33 -9.72 2.80 5.05
CA GLY A 33 -8.54 2.11 4.53
C GLY A 33 -7.30 3.00 4.53
N ILE A 34 -7.39 4.20 3.94
CA ILE A 34 -6.30 5.18 3.90
C ILE A 34 -5.85 5.56 5.31
N LYS A 35 -6.80 5.82 6.21
CA LYS A 35 -6.51 6.16 7.61
C LYS A 35 -5.78 5.03 8.33
N SER A 36 -6.22 3.79 8.15
CA SER A 36 -5.59 2.60 8.74
C SER A 36 -4.16 2.43 8.24
N THR A 37 -3.96 2.47 6.92
CA THR A 37 -2.64 2.35 6.29
C THR A 37 -1.67 3.42 6.78
N LYS A 38 -2.08 4.70 6.77
CA LYS A 38 -1.24 5.81 7.26
C LYS A 38 -0.86 5.66 8.73
N LYS A 39 -1.84 5.28 9.57
CA LYS A 39 -1.63 5.05 11.00
C LYS A 39 -0.65 3.92 11.24
N LEU A 40 -0.75 2.84 10.46
CA LEU A 40 0.14 1.69 10.61
C LEU A 40 1.56 1.99 10.11
N LEU A 41 1.70 2.64 8.95
CA LEU A 41 2.97 3.13 8.44
C LEU A 41 3.71 3.99 9.48
N ALA A 42 3.03 5.00 10.03
CA ALA A 42 3.62 5.86 11.06
C ALA A 42 4.09 5.09 12.29
N ARG A 43 3.30 4.11 12.75
CA ARG A 43 3.65 3.25 13.91
C ARG A 43 4.80 2.28 13.64
N VAL A 44 4.93 1.83 12.40
CA VAL A 44 5.95 0.84 12.02
C VAL A 44 7.28 1.52 11.78
N ILE A 45 7.28 2.67 11.09
CA ILE A 45 8.48 3.49 10.88
C ILE A 45 8.97 4.07 12.21
N GLY A 46 8.06 4.56 13.06
CA GLY A 46 8.43 5.17 14.34
C GLY A 46 9.42 6.32 14.14
N ASP A 47 10.52 6.30 14.89
CA ASP A 47 11.55 7.35 14.86
C ASP A 47 12.65 7.11 13.82
N GLN A 48 12.49 6.11 12.94
CA GLN A 48 13.48 5.81 11.91
C GLN A 48 13.53 6.92 10.87
N ILE A 49 14.72 7.47 10.66
CA ILE A 49 14.97 8.41 9.58
C ILE A 49 15.22 7.60 8.31
N LEU A 50 14.34 7.77 7.32
CA LEU A 50 14.45 7.17 6.00
C LEU A 50 14.78 8.25 4.99
N THR A 51 15.66 7.92 4.04
CA THR A 51 15.80 8.69 2.81
C THR A 51 14.51 8.61 1.98
N TYR A 52 14.41 9.47 0.97
CA TYR A 52 13.30 9.43 0.02
C TYR A 52 13.16 8.03 -0.61
N GLU A 53 14.25 7.47 -1.14
CA GLU A 53 14.24 6.16 -1.81
C GLU A 53 13.85 5.02 -0.89
N GLU A 54 14.31 5.06 0.36
CA GLU A 54 13.97 4.05 1.37
C GLU A 54 12.50 4.12 1.76
N PHE A 55 11.96 5.33 1.96
CA PHE A 55 10.55 5.52 2.25
C PHE A 55 9.67 5.11 1.06
N TYR A 56 10.06 5.50 -0.16
CA TYR A 56 9.38 5.09 -1.39
C TYR A 56 9.37 3.56 -1.54
N THR A 57 10.51 2.91 -1.31
CA THR A 57 10.61 1.43 -1.32
C THR A 57 9.64 0.79 -0.33
N VAL A 58 9.56 1.30 0.91
CA VAL A 58 8.61 0.81 1.91
C VAL A 58 7.17 1.02 1.43
N LEU A 59 6.84 2.17 0.85
CA LEU A 59 5.50 2.44 0.33
C LEU A 59 5.10 1.49 -0.80
N VAL A 60 5.99 1.22 -1.76
CA VAL A 60 5.72 0.29 -2.87
C VAL A 60 5.46 -1.12 -2.36
N GLN A 61 6.24 -1.58 -1.37
CA GLN A 61 6.04 -2.89 -0.77
C GLN A 61 4.74 -2.98 0.05
N VAL A 62 4.36 -1.89 0.72
CA VAL A 62 3.08 -1.77 1.41
C VAL A 62 1.91 -1.74 0.42
N GLU A 63 2.04 -1.03 -0.69
CA GLU A 63 1.06 -1.05 -1.78
C GLU A 63 0.87 -2.47 -2.32
N ALA A 64 1.96 -3.16 -2.65
CA ALA A 64 1.92 -4.55 -3.11
C ALA A 64 1.23 -5.46 -2.10
N THR A 65 1.47 -5.25 -0.80
CA THR A 65 0.80 -5.95 0.29
C THR A 65 -0.72 -5.70 0.28
N LEU A 66 -1.14 -4.44 0.22
CA LEU A 66 -2.56 -4.07 0.21
C LEU A 66 -3.30 -4.56 -1.04
N ASN A 67 -2.61 -4.59 -2.17
CA ASN A 67 -3.15 -5.08 -3.44
C ASN A 67 -3.13 -6.60 -3.56
N SER A 68 -2.36 -7.30 -2.73
CA SER A 68 -2.37 -8.77 -2.62
C SER A 68 -3.36 -9.29 -1.58
N ARG A 69 -4.18 -8.42 -0.97
CA ARG A 69 -5.15 -8.84 0.04
C ARG A 69 -6.19 -9.80 -0.55
N PRO A 70 -6.55 -10.89 0.15
CA PRO A 70 -7.58 -11.81 -0.31
C PRO A 70 -8.95 -11.14 -0.21
N LEU A 71 -9.72 -11.14 -1.30
CA LEU A 71 -11.11 -10.68 -1.34
C LEU A 71 -12.08 -11.85 -1.19
N VAL A 72 -11.90 -12.89 -2.00
CA VAL A 72 -12.69 -14.13 -1.98
C VAL A 72 -11.81 -15.32 -2.38
N PRO A 73 -12.08 -16.54 -1.90
CA PRO A 73 -11.46 -17.76 -2.43
C PRO A 73 -11.77 -17.91 -3.92
N LEU A 74 -10.81 -18.42 -4.70
CA LEU A 74 -11.03 -18.72 -6.14
C LEU A 74 -11.70 -20.09 -6.36
N SER A 75 -11.60 -20.98 -5.37
CA SER A 75 -12.12 -22.33 -5.42
C SER A 75 -12.90 -22.66 -4.14
N SER A 76 -13.72 -23.70 -4.20
CA SER A 76 -14.37 -24.31 -3.02
C SER A 76 -13.53 -25.43 -2.41
N ASP A 77 -12.40 -25.78 -3.03
CA ASP A 77 -11.44 -26.75 -2.51
C ASP A 77 -10.75 -26.19 -1.26
N PRO A 78 -10.87 -26.83 -0.09
CA PRO A 78 -10.22 -26.36 1.14
C PRO A 78 -8.69 -26.40 1.07
N ASP A 79 -8.10 -27.19 0.16
CA ASP A 79 -6.66 -27.26 -0.04
C ASP A 79 -6.13 -26.18 -1.01
N ASP A 80 -7.02 -25.47 -1.72
CA ASP A 80 -6.65 -24.35 -2.58
C ASP A 80 -6.59 -23.03 -1.79
N LEU A 81 -5.36 -22.58 -1.52
CA LEU A 81 -5.10 -21.35 -0.77
C LEU A 81 -5.11 -20.08 -1.62
N GLN A 82 -5.47 -20.18 -2.91
CA GLN A 82 -5.53 -19.01 -3.80
C GLN A 82 -6.79 -18.18 -3.55
N ALA A 83 -6.60 -16.86 -3.58
CA ALA A 83 -7.69 -15.91 -3.43
C ALA A 83 -7.67 -14.88 -4.55
N LEU A 84 -8.85 -14.41 -4.94
CA LEU A 84 -8.99 -13.24 -5.79
C LEU A 84 -8.49 -12.02 -5.01
N THR A 85 -7.58 -11.24 -5.60
CA THR A 85 -7.00 -10.05 -4.98
C THR A 85 -7.30 -8.81 -5.83
N PRO A 86 -7.22 -7.59 -5.25
CA PRO A 86 -7.25 -6.36 -6.04
C PRO A 86 -6.18 -6.33 -7.14
N GLY A 87 -5.01 -6.91 -6.90
CA GLY A 87 -3.92 -7.03 -7.85
C GLY A 87 -4.33 -7.74 -9.13
N HIS A 88 -5.17 -8.77 -9.06
CA HIS A 88 -5.72 -9.43 -10.25
C HIS A 88 -6.50 -8.48 -11.16
N PHE A 89 -7.16 -7.45 -10.62
CA PHE A 89 -7.86 -6.45 -11.43
C PHE A 89 -6.93 -5.37 -11.97
N LEU A 90 -5.92 -4.97 -11.20
CA LEU A 90 -5.02 -3.86 -11.55
C LEU A 90 -3.92 -4.28 -12.52
N MET A 91 -3.37 -5.48 -12.35
CA MET A 91 -2.17 -5.95 -13.06
C MET A 91 -2.39 -7.27 -13.79
N MET A 92 -3.60 -7.84 -13.79
CA MET A 92 -3.93 -9.19 -14.28
C MET A 92 -3.16 -10.33 -13.56
N SER A 93 -2.39 -10.01 -12.52
CA SER A 93 -1.67 -10.93 -11.63
C SER A 93 -1.41 -10.25 -10.27
N PRO A 94 -1.10 -10.98 -9.19
CA PRO A 94 -0.66 -10.33 -7.95
C PRO A 94 0.66 -9.58 -8.22
N PRO A 95 0.86 -8.36 -7.67
CA PRO A 95 2.13 -7.66 -7.79
C PRO A 95 3.25 -8.51 -7.16
N GLY A 96 4.12 -9.08 -8.00
CA GLY A 96 5.38 -9.65 -7.56
C GLY A 96 6.26 -8.53 -7.02
N ALA A 97 6.81 -8.70 -5.82
CA ALA A 97 7.75 -7.75 -5.24
C ALA A 97 8.97 -7.60 -6.16
N LEU A 98 9.04 -6.49 -6.90
CA LEU A 98 10.20 -6.14 -7.70
C LEU A 98 11.36 -5.82 -6.74
N PHE A 99 12.45 -6.58 -6.84
CA PHE A 99 13.72 -6.26 -6.21
C PHE A 99 14.72 -5.96 -7.33
N GLU A 100 15.25 -4.73 -7.36
CA GLU A 100 16.35 -4.32 -8.23
C GLU A 100 17.62 -4.12 -7.36
N GLU A 101 18.79 -4.41 -7.93
CA GLU A 101 20.07 -4.44 -7.18
C GLU A 101 20.49 -3.05 -6.67
N PRO A 102 21.03 -2.95 -5.43
CA PRO A 102 21.39 -1.67 -4.86
C PRO A 102 22.73 -1.11 -5.41
N PRO A 103 22.86 0.22 -5.58
CA PRO A 103 24.10 0.91 -5.94
C PRO A 103 25.15 0.90 -4.79
N PRO A 104 26.42 1.31 -5.04
CA PRO A 104 27.53 1.14 -4.10
C PRO A 104 27.44 1.99 -2.81
N PRO A 105 28.22 1.65 -1.74
CA PRO A 105 27.96 2.09 -0.35
C PRO A 105 28.38 3.53 -0.04
N VAL A 106 27.66 4.17 0.91
CA VAL A 106 28.09 5.34 1.71
C VAL A 106 27.78 5.08 3.19
N ASP A 107 28.76 5.34 4.07
CA ASP A 107 28.87 5.43 5.56
C ASP A 107 27.89 4.73 6.52
N VAL A 108 26.97 3.91 6.03
CA VAL A 108 26.15 2.95 6.77
C VAL A 108 26.15 1.67 5.94
N SER A 109 26.39 0.52 6.57
CA SER A 109 26.33 -0.78 5.89
C SER A 109 25.02 -0.89 5.10
N PRO A 110 25.05 -0.99 3.75
CA PRO A 110 23.83 -1.09 2.93
C PRO A 110 22.97 -2.28 3.34
N ARG A 111 23.62 -3.33 3.85
CA ARG A 111 22.98 -4.51 4.41
C ARG A 111 22.10 -4.17 5.61
N ASP A 112 22.55 -3.30 6.51
CA ASP A 112 21.80 -2.97 7.72
C ASP A 112 20.58 -2.09 7.39
N ARG A 113 20.73 -1.17 6.43
CA ARG A 113 19.59 -0.40 5.88
C ARG A 113 18.58 -1.30 5.19
N TRP A 114 19.03 -2.24 4.37
CA TRP A 114 18.16 -3.21 3.74
C TRP A 114 17.42 -4.11 4.75
N ILE A 115 18.13 -4.57 5.80
CA ILE A 115 17.52 -5.32 6.90
C ILE A 115 16.44 -4.47 7.58
N LEU A 116 16.71 -3.19 7.85
CA LEU A 116 15.73 -2.27 8.42
C LEU A 116 14.47 -2.19 7.55
N LEU A 117 14.59 -1.92 6.24
CA LEU A 117 13.41 -1.81 5.37
C LEU A 117 12.58 -3.10 5.38
N ARG A 118 13.23 -4.26 5.35
CA ARG A 118 12.53 -5.55 5.46
C ARG A 118 11.81 -5.72 6.79
N GLN A 119 12.42 -5.30 7.89
CA GLN A 119 11.79 -5.33 9.20
C GLN A 119 10.56 -4.42 9.25
N LEU A 120 10.64 -3.23 8.64
CA LEU A 120 9.50 -2.32 8.53
C LEU A 120 8.36 -2.96 7.73
N VAL A 121 8.63 -3.45 6.53
CA VAL A 121 7.61 -4.10 5.69
C VAL A 121 7.01 -5.33 6.38
N SER A 122 7.84 -6.16 7.02
CA SER A 122 7.38 -7.34 7.76
C SER A 122 6.51 -6.96 8.96
N ALA A 123 6.89 -5.92 9.72
CA ALA A 123 6.10 -5.42 10.84
C ALA A 123 4.77 -4.81 10.37
N PHE A 124 4.75 -4.13 9.22
CA PHE A 124 3.52 -3.68 8.58
C PHE A 124 2.63 -4.87 8.24
N TRP A 125 3.14 -5.85 7.48
CA TRP A 125 2.40 -7.05 7.10
C TRP A 125 1.79 -7.75 8.30
N LYS A 126 2.57 -8.02 9.35
CA LYS A 126 2.12 -8.74 10.54
C LYS A 126 0.96 -8.04 11.25
N LYS A 127 1.01 -6.71 11.37
CA LYS A 127 -0.04 -5.93 12.02
C LYS A 127 -1.27 -5.79 11.11
N TRP A 128 -1.04 -5.48 9.83
CA TRP A 128 -2.10 -5.31 8.86
C TRP A 128 -2.90 -6.60 8.63
N SER A 129 -2.22 -7.74 8.47
CA SER A 129 -2.89 -9.03 8.24
C SER A 129 -3.66 -9.49 9.47
N ALA A 130 -3.13 -9.27 10.68
CA ALA A 130 -3.87 -9.52 11.91
C ALA A 130 -5.15 -8.69 11.97
N ASP A 131 -5.09 -7.39 11.66
CA ASP A 131 -6.28 -6.54 11.67
C ASP A 131 -7.27 -6.95 10.55
N TYR A 132 -6.79 -7.23 9.35
CA TYR A 132 -7.61 -7.54 8.19
C TYR A 132 -8.31 -8.90 8.29
N LEU A 133 -7.59 -9.97 8.65
CA LEU A 133 -8.15 -11.31 8.74
C LEU A 133 -9.18 -11.43 9.86
N ASN A 134 -9.07 -10.63 10.91
CA ASN A 134 -10.09 -10.56 11.98
C ASN A 134 -11.34 -9.77 11.56
N THR A 135 -11.35 -9.16 10.38
CA THR A 135 -12.50 -8.42 9.82
C THR A 135 -13.14 -9.11 8.60
N LEU A 136 -12.61 -10.27 8.19
CA LEU A 136 -13.20 -11.11 7.15
C LEU A 136 -14.36 -11.96 7.70
#